data_AF-A0A0F9E4T9-F1
#
_entry.id   AF-A0A0F9E4T9-F1
#
_cell.length_a   1.000
_cell.length_b   1.000
_cell.length_c   1.000
_cell.angle_alpha   90.00
_cell.angle_beta   90.00
_cell.angle_gamma   90.00
#
_symmetry.space_group_name_H-M   'P 1'
#
loop_
_entity.id
_entity.type
_entity.pdbx_description
1 polymer ?
#
loop_
_entity_poly.entity_id
_entity_poly.type
_entity_poly.pdbx_seq_one_letter_code
_entity_poly.pdbx_strand_id
1 'polypeptide(L)'
;MRQAKNQRRQRRRRRLTGRLAGDAGERRAKLPFPVNLIWNSKILYVVFIMAMIGGLGAVGLAPGLGSTSTSQPAEIVDEEELPEVVETPEGLLTFGAPEKTIDVSQGYNAVITTDAGDIVVALSPDAPEAGNSFAFLAGQNFYDGLQFFWVLPEFNAQTGDPTCTSSSEFSCTGAGSPGYDLPKEGDSATTGQWAVVAPVITPGGDRVHGSQFVIALADGEFEGTAFGEVVEGQEILE
;
A
#
# COMPACT_ATOMS: atom_id res chain seq x y z
N MET A 1 -62.40 34.64 43.19
CA MET A 1 -61.25 33.94 43.82
C MET A 1 -60.50 32.91 42.95
N ARG A 2 -60.97 32.53 41.75
CA ARG A 2 -60.29 31.52 40.89
C ARG A 2 -59.18 32.06 39.97
N GLN A 3 -59.18 33.34 39.60
CA GLN A 3 -58.16 33.91 38.68
C GLN A 3 -56.79 34.20 39.34
N ALA A 4 -56.73 34.49 40.64
CA ALA A 4 -55.47 34.79 41.33
C ALA A 4 -54.58 33.55 41.61
N LYS A 5 -55.15 32.34 41.63
CA LYS A 5 -54.38 31.09 41.84
C LYS A 5 -53.63 30.64 40.57
N ASN A 6 -54.14 30.95 39.38
CA ASN A 6 -53.51 30.56 38.12
C ASN A 6 -52.28 31.41 37.76
N GLN A 7 -52.27 32.70 38.11
CA GLN A 7 -51.12 33.57 37.88
C GLN A 7 -49.91 33.22 38.76
N ARG A 8 -50.12 32.70 39.98
CA ARG A 8 -49.05 32.22 40.86
C ARG A 8 -48.41 30.91 40.36
N ARG A 9 -49.19 30.02 39.74
CA ARG A 9 -48.65 28.79 39.11
C ARG A 9 -47.80 29.09 37.87
N GLN A 10 -48.20 30.05 37.05
CA GLN A 10 -47.41 30.44 35.86
C GLN A 10 -46.09 31.14 36.23
N ARG A 11 -46.07 31.96 37.29
CA ARG A 11 -44.81 32.59 37.77
C ARG A 11 -43.83 31.59 38.41
N ARG A 12 -44.31 30.50 39.04
CA ARG A 12 -43.42 29.43 39.53
C ARG A 12 -42.80 28.61 38.39
N ARG A 13 -43.53 28.34 37.30
CA ARG A 13 -42.97 27.63 36.14
C ARG A 13 -41.87 28.43 35.43
N ARG A 14 -42.03 29.75 35.28
CA ARG A 14 -40.98 30.62 34.70
C ARG A 14 -39.70 30.74 35.53
N ARG A 15 -39.75 30.48 36.85
CA ARG A 15 -38.54 30.46 37.71
C ARG A 15 -37.83 29.11 37.73
N LEU A 16 -38.49 28.02 37.33
CA LEU A 16 -37.86 26.70 37.19
C LEU A 16 -37.21 26.51 35.82
N THR A 17 -37.74 27.13 34.76
CA THR A 17 -37.06 27.14 33.45
C THR A 17 -35.88 28.11 33.37
N GLY A 18 -35.81 29.12 34.23
CA GLY A 18 -34.66 30.03 34.33
C GLY A 18 -33.49 29.53 35.20
N ARG A 19 -33.63 28.39 35.87
CA ARG A 19 -32.58 27.78 36.72
C ARG A 19 -32.02 26.46 36.19
N LEU A 20 -32.50 25.99 35.03
CA LEU A 20 -31.91 24.88 34.27
C LEU A 20 -31.21 25.37 32.99
N ALA A 21 -31.06 26.69 32.83
CA ALA A 21 -30.31 27.32 31.74
C ALA A 21 -29.02 27.99 32.25
N GLY A 22 -28.40 27.38 33.26
CA GLY A 22 -27.09 27.74 33.76
C GLY A 22 -26.39 26.46 34.18
N ASP A 23 -25.18 26.27 33.68
CA ASP A 23 -24.25 25.18 34.03
C ASP A 23 -24.29 23.89 33.20
N ALA A 24 -24.49 24.01 31.89
CA ALA A 24 -23.82 23.12 30.94
C ALA A 24 -22.68 23.89 30.28
N GLY A 25 -21.69 24.27 31.10
CA GLY A 25 -20.39 24.68 30.55
C GLY A 25 -19.83 23.48 29.77
N GLU A 26 -19.64 23.66 28.47
CA GLU A 26 -18.85 22.76 27.64
C GLU A 26 -17.46 22.63 28.28
N ARG A 27 -17.29 21.63 29.15
CA ARG A 27 -15.96 21.09 29.47
C ARG A 27 -15.55 20.25 28.28
N ARG A 28 -15.17 20.92 27.18
CA ARG A 28 -14.32 20.31 26.17
C ARG A 28 -13.04 19.91 26.91
N ALA A 29 -12.85 18.60 27.10
CA ALA A 29 -11.56 18.08 27.48
C ALA A 29 -10.57 18.51 26.39
N LYS A 30 -9.75 19.52 26.69
CA LYS A 30 -8.60 19.84 25.84
C LYS A 30 -7.64 18.67 25.98
N LEU A 31 -7.53 17.87 24.92
CA LEU A 31 -6.48 16.88 24.79
C LEU A 31 -5.13 17.58 25.02
N PRO A 32 -4.21 17.00 25.82
CA PRO A 32 -3.01 17.70 26.27
C PRO A 32 -1.93 17.92 25.20
N PHE A 33 -2.23 17.72 23.91
CA PHE A 33 -1.26 17.86 22.84
C PHE A 33 -1.87 18.55 21.60
N PRO A 34 -1.15 19.44 20.90
CA PRO A 34 -1.68 20.14 19.73
C PRO A 34 -1.89 19.16 18.57
N VAL A 35 -3.15 18.82 18.28
CA VAL A 35 -3.57 17.89 17.19
C VAL A 35 -3.38 18.49 15.79
N ASN A 36 -2.87 19.73 15.68
CA ASN A 36 -2.56 20.36 14.39
C ASN A 36 -1.27 19.84 13.71
N LEU A 37 -0.60 18.83 14.27
CA LEU A 37 0.61 18.26 13.67
C LEU A 37 0.32 17.09 12.72
N ILE A 38 -0.86 16.47 12.78
CA ILE A 38 -1.20 15.26 12.00
C ILE A 38 -1.81 15.62 10.62
N TRP A 39 -2.15 16.89 10.38
CA TRP A 39 -2.82 17.33 9.14
C TRP A 39 -1.92 17.99 8.09
N ASN A 40 -0.60 18.05 8.33
CA ASN A 40 0.34 18.49 7.31
C ASN A 40 1.07 17.26 6.74
N SER A 41 0.45 16.64 5.72
CA SER A 41 0.96 15.46 5.01
C SER A 41 2.43 15.60 4.61
N LYS A 42 2.88 16.82 4.31
CA LYS A 42 4.27 17.14 3.95
C LYS A 42 5.29 16.89 5.08
N ILE A 43 4.92 17.04 6.35
CA ILE A 43 5.85 16.84 7.48
C ILE A 43 5.99 15.34 7.79
N LEU A 44 4.87 14.60 7.76
CA LEU A 44 4.91 13.13 7.88
C LEU A 44 5.68 12.50 6.70
N TYR A 45 5.51 13.05 5.49
CA TYR A 45 6.22 12.63 4.28
C TYR A 45 7.74 12.81 4.38
N VAL A 46 8.22 13.97 4.87
CA VAL A 46 9.65 14.21 5.07
C VAL A 46 10.23 13.30 6.17
N VAL A 47 9.49 13.06 7.25
CA VAL A 47 9.95 12.16 8.32
C VAL A 47 10.02 10.71 7.84
N PHE A 48 9.07 10.26 7.01
CA PHE A 48 9.05 8.90 6.45
C PHE A 48 10.18 8.69 5.44
N ILE A 49 10.44 9.66 4.55
CA ILE A 49 11.57 9.63 3.60
C ILE A 49 12.91 9.65 4.35
N MET A 50 13.05 10.44 5.41
CA MET A 50 14.27 10.49 6.21
C MET A 50 14.51 9.19 7.01
N ALA A 51 13.46 8.53 7.46
CA ALA A 51 13.57 7.23 8.14
C ALA A 51 14.00 6.10 7.18
N MET A 52 13.53 6.13 5.93
CA MET A 52 13.96 5.21 4.88
C MET A 52 15.43 5.43 4.47
N ILE A 53 15.90 6.68 4.42
CA ILE A 53 17.30 7.00 4.08
C ILE A 53 18.26 6.73 5.27
N GLY A 54 17.77 6.84 6.52
CA GLY A 54 18.59 6.65 7.74
C GLY A 54 18.70 5.21 8.25
N GLY A 55 17.99 4.25 7.64
CA GLY A 55 17.92 2.85 8.11
C GLY A 55 19.17 2.00 7.84
N LEU A 56 20.18 2.52 7.14
CA LEU A 56 21.42 1.80 6.84
C LEU A 56 22.65 2.60 7.30
N GLY A 57 22.91 2.62 8.61
CA GLY A 57 24.18 3.16 9.09
C GLY A 57 24.29 3.44 10.58
N ALA A 58 24.48 2.39 11.40
CA ALA A 58 25.37 2.43 12.57
C ALA A 58 25.36 1.08 13.32
N VAL A 59 26.22 0.14 12.91
CA VAL A 59 26.80 -0.82 13.86
C VAL A 59 28.30 -0.64 13.80
N GLY A 60 28.82 0.11 14.76
CA GLY A 60 30.23 0.48 14.84
C GLY A 60 30.64 0.90 16.26
N LEU A 61 31.18 -0.07 16.99
CA LEU A 61 32.25 0.01 18.00
C LEU A 61 32.17 1.06 19.11
N ALA A 62 31.98 0.58 20.35
CA ALA A 62 32.51 1.22 21.55
C ALA A 62 33.22 0.17 22.44
N PRO A 63 34.44 0.45 22.95
CA PRO A 63 35.14 -0.43 23.87
C PRO A 63 34.93 -0.02 25.34
N GLY A 64 34.76 -1.02 26.21
CA GLY A 64 35.45 -1.08 27.50
C GLY A 64 34.69 -0.75 28.80
N LEU A 65 35.00 -1.60 29.80
CA LEU A 65 34.87 -1.49 31.27
C LEU A 65 33.55 -2.00 31.88
N GLY A 66 33.49 -3.00 32.78
CA GLY A 66 34.50 -3.87 33.39
C GLY A 66 33.89 -4.62 34.61
N SER A 67 34.39 -5.85 34.85
CA SER A 67 34.33 -6.71 36.07
C SER A 67 32.96 -7.04 36.71
N THR A 68 32.63 -8.29 37.05
CA THR A 68 33.34 -9.14 38.02
C THR A 68 32.87 -10.60 37.91
N SER A 69 33.80 -11.54 38.11
CA SER A 69 33.65 -13.00 38.13
C SER A 69 32.95 -13.56 39.37
N THR A 70 32.12 -14.60 39.22
CA THR A 70 32.03 -15.77 40.14
C THR A 70 31.37 -16.95 39.41
N SER A 71 31.94 -18.14 39.64
CA SER A 71 31.76 -19.43 38.99
C SER A 71 30.57 -20.27 39.49
N GLN A 72 29.85 -20.93 38.58
CA GLN A 72 29.26 -22.28 38.71
C GLN A 72 28.94 -22.86 37.31
N PRO A 73 28.82 -24.19 37.14
CA PRO A 73 29.29 -24.92 35.97
C PRO A 73 28.30 -24.93 34.80
N ALA A 74 28.84 -25.15 33.60
CA ALA A 74 28.11 -25.21 32.34
C ALA A 74 27.05 -26.33 32.31
N GLU A 75 25.79 -25.93 32.25
CA GLU A 75 24.71 -26.70 31.65
C GLU A 75 24.55 -26.17 30.22
N ILE A 76 24.69 -27.07 29.26
CA ILE A 76 24.57 -26.79 27.83
C ILE A 76 23.10 -26.43 27.59
N VAL A 77 22.80 -25.13 27.48
CA VAL A 77 21.50 -24.64 27.03
C VAL A 77 21.55 -24.68 25.52
N ASP A 78 20.60 -25.43 24.96
CA ASP A 78 20.40 -25.66 23.55
C ASP A 78 20.47 -24.38 22.73
N GLU A 79 21.08 -24.54 21.56
CA GLU A 79 21.18 -23.56 20.49
C GLU A 79 19.79 -23.00 20.20
N GLU A 80 19.58 -21.73 20.56
CA GLU A 80 18.35 -21.00 20.26
C GLU A 80 18.22 -20.93 18.74
N GLU A 81 17.38 -21.83 18.24
CA GLU A 81 17.01 -22.04 16.86
C GLU A 81 16.65 -20.69 16.23
N LEU A 82 17.46 -20.27 15.25
CA LEU A 82 17.12 -19.20 14.31
C LEU A 82 15.69 -19.47 13.81
N PRO A 83 14.79 -18.48 13.72
CA PRO A 83 13.45 -18.74 13.21
C PRO A 83 13.57 -19.30 11.78
N GLU A 84 13.29 -20.59 11.67
CA GLU A 84 13.21 -21.34 10.44
C GLU A 84 12.02 -20.83 9.61
N VAL A 85 12.29 -20.68 8.31
CA VAL A 85 11.33 -20.70 7.20
C VAL A 85 10.23 -19.63 7.26
N VAL A 86 10.38 -18.59 6.44
CA VAL A 86 9.23 -17.80 5.98
C VAL A 86 8.35 -18.75 5.16
N GLU A 87 7.39 -19.40 5.80
CA GLU A 87 6.39 -20.20 5.12
C GLU A 87 5.68 -19.29 4.11
N THR A 88 5.76 -19.65 2.83
CA THR A 88 4.92 -19.03 1.81
C THR A 88 3.49 -19.29 2.24
N PRO A 89 2.66 -18.26 2.45
CA PRO A 89 1.34 -18.47 3.01
C PRO A 89 0.54 -19.45 2.13
N GLU A 90 0.05 -20.54 2.72
CA GLU A 90 -0.74 -21.53 1.98
C GLU A 90 -1.93 -20.83 1.28
N GLY A 91 -2.05 -21.02 -0.03
CA GLY A 91 -3.14 -20.45 -0.84
C GLY A 91 -2.76 -19.34 -1.83
N LEU A 92 -1.55 -18.78 -1.76
CA LEU A 92 -1.07 -17.88 -2.82
C LEU A 92 -0.61 -18.68 -4.05
N LEU A 93 -1.09 -18.30 -5.23
CA LEU A 93 -0.61 -18.87 -6.49
C LEU A 93 0.85 -18.46 -6.70
N THR A 94 1.75 -19.44 -6.79
CA THR A 94 3.17 -19.20 -7.05
C THR A 94 3.68 -20.08 -8.18
N PHE A 95 4.69 -19.59 -8.89
CA PHE A 95 5.26 -20.13 -10.11
C PHE A 95 6.78 -19.94 -10.09
N GLY A 96 7.53 -20.83 -10.74
CA GLY A 96 8.98 -20.68 -10.89
C GLY A 96 9.41 -19.72 -12.01
N ALA A 97 8.58 -19.61 -13.06
CA ALA A 97 8.76 -18.72 -14.21
C ALA A 97 7.45 -18.68 -15.03
N PRO A 98 7.20 -17.64 -15.83
CA PRO A 98 6.06 -17.62 -16.74
C PRO A 98 6.30 -18.53 -17.95
N GLU A 99 5.28 -19.30 -18.35
CA GLU A 99 5.31 -19.98 -19.64
C GLU A 99 5.13 -18.98 -20.79
N LYS A 100 5.71 -19.27 -21.96
CA LYS A 100 5.48 -18.45 -23.14
C LYS A 100 4.08 -18.71 -23.69
N THR A 101 3.18 -17.75 -23.50
CA THR A 101 1.76 -17.84 -23.89
C THR A 101 1.42 -17.00 -25.11
N ILE A 102 2.15 -15.90 -25.33
CA ILE A 102 1.90 -14.98 -26.44
C ILE A 102 3.19 -14.59 -27.17
N ASP A 103 3.02 -14.07 -28.39
CA ASP A 103 4.06 -13.37 -29.14
C ASP A 103 3.71 -11.89 -29.23
N VAL A 104 4.13 -11.10 -28.23
CA VAL A 104 3.74 -9.67 -28.11
C VAL A 104 3.97 -8.84 -29.38
N SER A 105 4.87 -9.27 -30.28
CA SER A 105 5.13 -8.60 -31.56
C SER A 105 3.94 -8.61 -32.51
N GLN A 106 2.95 -9.48 -32.28
CA GLN A 106 1.72 -9.56 -33.08
C GLN A 106 0.65 -8.54 -32.67
N GLY A 107 0.87 -7.77 -31.59
CA GLY A 107 -0.09 -6.80 -31.06
C GLY A 107 -1.21 -7.49 -30.29
N TYR A 108 -1.20 -7.33 -28.96
CA TYR A 108 -2.19 -7.89 -28.06
C TYR A 108 -2.82 -6.80 -27.20
N ASN A 109 -4.12 -6.89 -27.00
CA ASN A 109 -4.82 -6.10 -25.99
C ASN A 109 -5.23 -7.03 -24.85
N ALA A 110 -5.03 -6.55 -23.63
CA ALA A 110 -5.59 -7.14 -22.44
C ALA A 110 -6.76 -6.30 -21.93
N VAL A 111 -7.79 -6.97 -21.40
CA VAL A 111 -8.92 -6.31 -20.75
C VAL A 111 -8.83 -6.59 -19.26
N ILE A 112 -8.74 -5.54 -18.46
CA ILE A 112 -8.78 -5.57 -17.01
C ILE A 112 -10.19 -5.17 -16.59
N THR A 113 -10.98 -6.14 -16.15
CA THR A 113 -12.33 -5.89 -15.63
C THR A 113 -12.25 -5.58 -14.14
N THR A 114 -12.77 -4.41 -13.75
CA THR A 114 -12.85 -3.96 -12.37
C THR A 114 -14.31 -3.80 -11.94
N ASP A 115 -14.56 -3.49 -10.67
CA ASP A 115 -15.88 -3.10 -10.18
C ASP A 115 -16.32 -1.70 -10.65
N ALA A 116 -15.36 -0.86 -11.08
CA ALA A 116 -15.62 0.46 -11.66
C ALA A 116 -15.86 0.42 -13.18
N GLY A 117 -15.35 -0.60 -13.87
CA GLY A 117 -15.50 -0.78 -15.32
C GLY A 117 -14.32 -1.52 -15.95
N ASP A 118 -14.33 -1.60 -17.28
CA ASP A 118 -13.26 -2.24 -18.07
C ASP A 118 -12.18 -1.25 -18.48
N ILE A 119 -10.92 -1.68 -18.36
CA ILE A 119 -9.73 -0.95 -18.82
C ILE A 119 -9.05 -1.81 -19.88
N VAL A 120 -8.77 -1.24 -21.06
CA VAL A 120 -8.09 -1.96 -22.14
C VAL A 120 -6.64 -1.49 -22.23
N VAL A 121 -5.71 -2.44 -22.12
CA VAL A 121 -4.26 -2.21 -22.20
C VAL A 121 -3.72 -2.80 -23.49
N ALA A 122 -3.09 -2.00 -24.34
CA ALA A 122 -2.30 -2.48 -25.46
C ALA A 122 -0.91 -2.89 -24.96
N LEU A 123 -0.53 -4.15 -25.16
CA LEU A 123 0.76 -4.68 -24.74
C LEU A 123 1.88 -4.24 -25.70
N SER A 124 3.00 -3.80 -25.12
CA SER A 124 4.15 -3.29 -25.86
C SER A 124 5.04 -4.43 -26.38
N PRO A 125 5.47 -4.38 -27.66
CA PRO A 125 6.46 -5.32 -28.19
C PRO A 125 7.88 -5.07 -27.65
N ASP A 126 8.14 -3.91 -27.03
CA ASP A 126 9.46 -3.53 -26.50
C ASP A 126 9.76 -4.15 -25.13
N ALA A 127 8.76 -4.75 -24.48
CA ALA A 127 8.87 -5.44 -23.20
C ALA A 127 8.21 -6.84 -23.26
N PRO A 128 8.74 -7.75 -24.10
CA PRO A 128 8.15 -9.07 -24.33
C PRO A 128 8.11 -9.97 -23.10
N GLU A 129 9.07 -9.89 -22.18
CA GLU A 129 9.06 -10.74 -20.98
C GLU A 129 7.98 -10.29 -20.01
N ALA A 130 7.87 -9.00 -19.74
CA ALA A 130 6.82 -8.43 -18.89
C ALA A 130 5.43 -8.61 -19.49
N GLY A 131 5.25 -8.33 -20.80
CA GLY A 131 3.99 -8.54 -21.50
C GLY A 131 3.55 -10.01 -21.50
N ASN A 132 4.48 -10.94 -21.72
CA ASN A 132 4.18 -12.37 -21.64
C ASN A 132 3.86 -12.83 -20.21
N SER A 133 4.59 -12.34 -19.20
CA SER A 133 4.31 -12.65 -17.80
C SER A 133 2.90 -12.23 -17.41
N PHE A 134 2.52 -11.00 -17.77
CA PHE A 134 1.17 -10.49 -17.53
C PHE A 134 0.10 -11.36 -18.19
N ALA A 135 0.28 -11.72 -19.47
CA ALA A 135 -0.66 -12.58 -20.19
C ALA A 135 -0.74 -14.01 -19.61
N PHE A 136 0.39 -14.57 -19.22
CA PHE A 136 0.46 -15.88 -18.57
C PHE A 136 -0.32 -15.87 -17.24
N LEU A 137 -0.04 -14.91 -16.36
CA LEU A 137 -0.69 -14.78 -15.06
C LEU A 137 -2.20 -14.51 -15.19
N ALA A 138 -2.61 -13.67 -16.14
CA ALA A 138 -4.02 -13.47 -16.48
C ALA A 138 -4.70 -14.80 -16.90
N GLY A 139 -4.03 -15.62 -17.71
CA GLY A 139 -4.50 -16.95 -18.09
C GLY A 139 -4.60 -17.95 -16.95
N GLN A 140 -3.93 -17.69 -15.82
CA GLN A 140 -4.03 -18.49 -14.58
C GLN A 140 -5.06 -17.94 -13.58
N ASN A 141 -5.82 -16.91 -13.95
CA ASN A 141 -6.72 -16.16 -13.04
C ASN A 141 -5.97 -15.59 -11.81
N PHE A 142 -4.68 -15.27 -11.96
CA PHE A 142 -3.85 -14.78 -10.85
C PHE A 142 -4.32 -13.41 -10.34
N TYR A 143 -4.79 -12.55 -11.24
CA TYR A 143 -5.20 -11.19 -10.94
C TYR A 143 -6.63 -11.08 -10.39
N ASP A 144 -7.40 -12.18 -10.40
CA ASP A 144 -8.79 -12.17 -10.01
C ASP A 144 -8.94 -11.85 -8.52
N GLY A 145 -9.73 -10.81 -8.21
CA GLY A 145 -9.99 -10.37 -6.85
C GLY A 145 -8.86 -9.59 -6.18
N LEU A 146 -7.78 -9.29 -6.92
CA LEU A 146 -6.73 -8.39 -6.44
C LEU A 146 -7.22 -6.94 -6.43
N GLN A 147 -6.82 -6.19 -5.40
CA GLN A 147 -7.16 -4.80 -5.24
C GLN A 147 -6.11 -3.89 -5.88
N PHE A 148 -6.58 -2.75 -6.41
CA PHE A 148 -5.72 -1.57 -6.54
C PHE A 148 -5.43 -1.01 -5.14
N PHE A 149 -4.41 -1.56 -4.49
CA PHE A 149 -4.12 -1.30 -3.08
C PHE A 149 -3.45 0.06 -2.83
N TRP A 150 -2.88 0.67 -3.87
CA TRP A 150 -2.32 2.02 -3.79
C TRP A 150 -2.78 2.85 -4.98
N VAL A 151 -3.66 3.81 -4.72
CA VAL A 151 -4.12 4.78 -5.72
C VAL A 151 -3.82 6.17 -5.19
N LEU A 152 -2.99 6.92 -5.93
CA LEU A 152 -2.74 8.32 -5.69
C LEU A 152 -3.23 9.11 -6.90
N PRO A 153 -4.36 9.84 -6.79
CA PRO A 153 -4.87 10.68 -7.87
C PRO A 153 -3.79 11.61 -8.40
N GLU A 154 -3.78 11.83 -9.72
CA GLU A 154 -2.76 12.64 -10.42
C GLU A 154 -1.34 12.06 -10.35
N PHE A 155 -1.17 10.80 -9.93
CA PHE A 155 0.11 10.13 -9.94
C PHE A 155 0.00 8.72 -10.49
N ASN A 156 -0.59 7.78 -9.75
CA ASN A 156 -0.63 6.38 -10.17
C ASN A 156 -1.74 5.54 -9.52
N ALA A 157 -2.01 4.39 -10.12
CA ALA A 157 -2.77 3.29 -9.54
C ALA A 157 -1.95 2.00 -9.62
N GLN A 158 -1.64 1.39 -8.47
CA GLN A 158 -0.83 0.16 -8.37
C GLN A 158 -1.66 -1.02 -7.89
N THR A 159 -1.39 -2.19 -8.48
CA THR A 159 -2.05 -3.47 -8.21
C THR A 159 -1.11 -4.66 -8.48
N GLY A 160 -1.64 -5.88 -8.44
CA GLY A 160 -0.95 -7.11 -8.83
C GLY A 160 -0.18 -7.80 -7.70
N ASP A 161 -0.37 -7.38 -6.44
CA ASP A 161 0.15 -8.07 -5.27
C ASP A 161 -0.86 -9.15 -4.82
N PRO A 162 -0.48 -10.45 -4.82
CA PRO A 162 -1.38 -11.55 -4.47
C PRO A 162 -1.80 -11.56 -2.99
N THR A 163 -1.11 -10.81 -2.12
CA THR A 163 -1.49 -10.62 -0.71
C THR A 163 -2.58 -9.57 -0.52
N CYS A 164 -2.86 -8.76 -1.55
CA CYS A 164 -3.78 -7.62 -1.49
C CYS A 164 -5.13 -8.00 -2.14
N THR A 165 -5.91 -8.83 -1.45
CA THR A 165 -7.27 -9.20 -1.89
C THR A 165 -8.31 -8.69 -0.90
N SER A 166 -9.56 -8.48 -1.33
CA SER A 166 -10.64 -8.08 -0.42
C SER A 166 -11.01 -9.15 0.60
N SER A 167 -10.64 -10.40 0.34
CA SER A 167 -11.02 -11.58 1.12
C SER A 167 -9.84 -12.24 1.82
N SER A 168 -8.63 -11.68 1.76
CA SER A 168 -7.44 -12.40 2.18
C SER A 168 -7.39 -12.55 3.70
N GLU A 169 -7.06 -13.76 4.13
CA GLU A 169 -6.57 -14.03 5.49
C GLU A 169 -5.25 -13.31 5.74
N PHE A 170 -4.52 -12.98 4.66
CA PHE A 170 -3.27 -12.26 4.68
C PHE A 170 -3.49 -10.74 4.64
N SER A 171 -2.64 -10.02 5.37
CA SER A 171 -2.58 -8.57 5.27
C SER A 171 -1.88 -8.19 3.96
N CYS A 172 -2.45 -7.22 3.23
CA CYS A 172 -1.83 -6.65 2.04
C CYS A 172 -0.43 -6.10 2.38
N THR A 173 0.61 -6.67 1.77
CA THR A 173 2.00 -6.36 2.11
C THR A 173 2.62 -5.29 1.19
N GLY A 174 2.10 -5.14 -0.04
CA GLY A 174 2.73 -4.34 -1.08
C GLY A 174 4.02 -4.96 -1.64
N ALA A 175 4.39 -6.16 -1.20
CA ALA A 175 5.64 -6.84 -1.53
C ALA A 175 5.42 -8.26 -2.07
N GLY A 176 4.16 -8.69 -2.27
CA GLY A 176 3.86 -10.00 -2.83
C GLY A 176 4.31 -10.14 -4.28
N SER A 177 4.53 -11.39 -4.69
CA SER A 177 5.09 -11.79 -5.98
C SER A 177 4.45 -13.12 -6.43
N PRO A 178 4.43 -13.43 -7.74
CA PRO A 178 3.97 -14.72 -8.25
C PRO A 178 5.00 -15.84 -8.03
N GLY A 179 6.06 -15.63 -7.24
CA GLY A 179 7.15 -16.59 -7.03
C GLY A 179 8.39 -16.34 -7.88
N TYR A 180 8.37 -15.31 -8.74
CA TYR A 180 9.50 -14.88 -9.55
C TYR A 180 9.52 -13.36 -9.78
N ASP A 181 10.63 -12.90 -10.32
CA ASP A 181 10.86 -11.54 -10.81
C ASP A 181 11.37 -11.58 -12.26
N LEU A 182 11.38 -10.43 -12.92
CA LEU A 182 11.71 -10.30 -14.33
C LEU A 182 12.91 -9.36 -14.52
N PRO A 183 13.72 -9.54 -15.58
CA PRO A 183 14.68 -8.52 -15.96
C PRO A 183 13.96 -7.22 -16.37
N LYS A 184 14.59 -6.08 -16.10
CA LYS A 184 14.11 -4.78 -16.56
C LYS A 184 14.31 -4.67 -18.08
N GLU A 185 13.24 -4.40 -18.81
CA GLU A 185 13.24 -4.17 -20.25
C GLU A 185 12.99 -2.67 -20.54
N GLY A 186 13.70 -2.10 -21.51
CA GLY A 186 13.60 -0.69 -21.87
C GLY A 186 14.42 0.28 -21.00
N ASP A 187 14.18 1.57 -21.20
CA ASP A 187 14.97 2.65 -20.60
C ASP A 187 14.58 2.94 -19.13
N SER A 188 15.47 3.65 -18.41
CA SER A 188 15.43 3.73 -16.95
C SER A 188 14.18 4.40 -16.36
N ALA A 189 13.50 5.28 -17.11
CA ALA A 189 12.32 6.01 -16.66
C ALA A 189 11.26 6.05 -17.76
N THR A 190 10.10 5.46 -17.48
CA THR A 190 8.91 5.58 -18.33
C THR A 190 8.14 6.83 -17.92
N THR A 191 7.71 7.66 -18.88
CA THR A 191 7.22 9.03 -18.57
C THR A 191 5.81 9.38 -19.03
N GLY A 192 5.11 8.49 -19.73
CA GLY A 192 3.79 8.79 -20.29
C GLY A 192 2.64 8.52 -19.32
N GLN A 193 1.72 9.47 -19.19
CA GLN A 193 0.36 9.18 -18.70
C GLN A 193 -0.18 7.95 -19.45
N TRP A 194 -0.90 7.08 -18.74
CA TRP A 194 -1.47 5.82 -19.23
C TRP A 194 -0.49 4.68 -19.48
N ALA A 195 0.81 4.89 -19.27
CA ALA A 195 1.78 3.80 -19.29
C ALA A 195 1.47 2.77 -18.20
N VAL A 196 1.58 1.49 -18.56
CA VAL A 196 1.49 0.35 -17.65
C VAL A 196 2.89 -0.19 -17.42
N VAL A 197 3.35 -0.10 -16.17
CA VAL A 197 4.74 -0.28 -15.78
C VAL A 197 4.86 -1.35 -14.71
N ALA A 198 5.71 -2.35 -14.94
CA ALA A 198 6.17 -3.25 -13.89
C ALA A 198 7.28 -2.54 -13.11
N PRO A 199 7.07 -2.15 -11.84
CA PRO A 199 8.04 -1.34 -11.10
C PRO A 199 9.30 -2.13 -10.76
N VAL A 200 10.42 -1.43 -10.58
CA VAL A 200 11.66 -2.04 -10.05
C VAL A 200 11.46 -2.53 -8.62
N ILE A 201 12.08 -3.66 -8.28
CA ILE A 201 12.03 -4.23 -6.92
C ILE A 201 12.93 -3.43 -5.97
N THR A 202 14.05 -2.93 -6.48
CA THR A 202 15.02 -2.10 -5.75
C THR A 202 15.27 -0.84 -6.57
N PRO A 203 15.23 0.36 -5.97
CA PRO A 203 15.53 1.60 -6.68
C PRO A 203 16.87 1.53 -7.42
N GLY A 204 16.90 1.90 -8.70
CA GLY A 204 18.07 1.78 -9.57
C GLY A 204 18.48 0.34 -9.93
N GLY A 205 17.67 -0.66 -9.58
CA GLY A 205 17.89 -2.07 -9.90
C GLY A 205 17.53 -2.44 -11.33
N ASP A 206 17.96 -3.63 -11.72
CA ASP A 206 17.75 -4.25 -13.05
C ASP A 206 16.67 -5.34 -13.05
N ARG A 207 15.94 -5.50 -11.94
CA ARG A 207 14.84 -6.45 -11.79
C ARG A 207 13.54 -5.74 -11.44
N VAL A 208 12.45 -6.19 -12.06
CA VAL A 208 11.09 -5.69 -11.84
C VAL A 208 10.18 -6.77 -11.26
N HIS A 209 9.09 -6.35 -10.63
CA HIS A 209 8.10 -7.27 -10.07
C HIS A 209 7.49 -8.16 -11.17
N GLY A 210 7.30 -9.45 -10.87
CA GLY A 210 6.73 -10.41 -11.82
C GLY A 210 5.24 -10.27 -12.07
N SER A 211 4.48 -9.76 -11.08
CA SER A 211 3.02 -9.58 -11.16
C SER A 211 2.54 -8.16 -10.88
N GLN A 212 3.23 -7.40 -10.02
CA GLN A 212 2.78 -6.05 -9.69
C GLN A 212 2.98 -5.10 -10.87
N PHE A 213 2.03 -4.20 -11.06
CA PHE A 213 2.14 -3.15 -12.06
C PHE A 213 1.46 -1.87 -11.60
N VAL A 214 1.90 -0.78 -12.21
CA VAL A 214 1.44 0.58 -12.00
C VAL A 214 0.83 1.09 -13.30
N ILE A 215 -0.33 1.72 -13.22
CA ILE A 215 -0.89 2.54 -14.29
C ILE A 215 -0.59 4.00 -13.95
N ALA A 216 0.14 4.68 -14.84
CA ALA A 216 0.45 6.10 -14.71
C ALA A 216 -0.82 6.95 -14.94
N LEU A 217 -1.21 7.77 -13.96
CA LEU A 217 -2.39 8.64 -14.05
C LEU A 217 -2.04 10.08 -14.45
N ALA A 218 -0.75 10.42 -14.46
CA ALA A 218 -0.20 11.67 -14.96
C ALA A 218 1.19 11.40 -15.55
N ASP A 219 1.72 12.37 -16.31
CA ASP A 219 3.10 12.33 -16.75
C ASP A 219 4.05 12.36 -15.53
N GLY A 220 5.01 11.45 -15.51
CA GLY A 220 5.94 11.31 -14.39
C GLY A 220 6.92 10.17 -14.60
N GLU A 221 8.06 10.21 -13.94
CA GLU A 221 9.09 9.17 -14.08
C GLU A 221 8.76 7.95 -13.21
N PHE A 222 8.55 6.81 -13.87
CA PHE A 222 8.41 5.51 -13.23
C PHE A 222 9.64 4.65 -13.54
N GLU A 223 10.35 4.20 -12.50
CA GLU A 223 11.42 3.22 -12.65
C GLU A 223 10.81 1.83 -12.82
N GLY A 224 10.96 1.25 -14.01
CA GLY A 224 10.40 -0.07 -14.29
C GLY A 224 10.47 -0.44 -15.76
N THR A 225 9.68 -1.45 -16.11
CA THR A 225 9.49 -1.92 -17.48
C THR A 225 8.11 -1.49 -17.97
N ALA A 226 8.05 -0.63 -18.99
CA ALA A 226 6.79 -0.27 -19.64
C ALA A 226 6.34 -1.39 -20.58
N PHE A 227 5.34 -2.16 -20.16
CA PHE A 227 4.87 -3.32 -20.91
C PHE A 227 3.52 -3.12 -21.58
N GLY A 228 2.90 -1.95 -21.40
CA GLY A 228 1.71 -1.59 -22.15
C GLY A 228 1.27 -0.15 -21.92
N GLU A 229 0.16 0.20 -22.54
CA GLU A 229 -0.49 1.52 -22.44
C GLU A 229 -2.00 1.34 -22.39
N VAL A 230 -2.69 2.11 -21.53
CA VAL A 230 -4.15 2.12 -21.50
C VAL A 230 -4.69 2.83 -22.74
N VAL A 231 -5.42 2.10 -23.58
CA VAL A 231 -5.99 2.58 -24.83
C VAL A 231 -7.50 2.84 -24.75
N GLU A 232 -8.21 2.21 -23.82
CA GLU A 232 -9.63 2.47 -23.52
C GLU A 232 -9.88 2.34 -22.01
N GLY A 233 -10.89 3.06 -21.49
CA GLY A 233 -11.27 3.03 -20.08
C GLY A 233 -10.50 4.01 -19.19
N GLN A 234 -9.91 5.06 -19.78
CA GLN A 234 -9.22 6.11 -19.02
C GLN A 234 -10.16 6.82 -18.03
N GLU A 235 -11.44 6.97 -18.37
CA GLU A 235 -12.47 7.54 -17.50
C GLU A 235 -12.75 6.72 -16.23
N ILE A 236 -12.34 5.45 -16.21
CA ILE A 236 -12.44 4.56 -15.05
C ILE A 236 -11.30 4.84 -14.06
N LEU A 237 -10.21 5.44 -14.54
CA LEU A 237 -9.00 5.76 -13.80
C LEU A 237 -8.95 7.22 -13.30
N GLU A 238 -9.91 8.07 -13.72
CA GLU A 238 -10.09 9.48 -13.29
C GLU A 238 -10.99 9.61 -12.05
#